data_AF-A0A8T7BQG7-F1
#
_entry.id   AF-A0A8T7BQG7-F1
#
_cell.length_a   1.000
_cell.length_b   1.000
_cell.length_c   1.000
_cell.angle_alpha   90.00
_cell.angle_beta   90.00
_cell.angle_gamma   90.00
#
_symmetry.space_group_name_H-M   'P 1'
#
loop_
_entity.id
_entity.type
_entity.pdbx_description
1 polymer ?
#
loop_
_entity_poly.entity_id
_entity_poly.type
_entity_poly.pdbx_seq_one_letter_code
_entity_poly.pdbx_strand_id
1 'polypeptide(L)'
;METPADSKAASNQRVIIGKICGIYGIAGWLKILSYTRPRENIFNYQRVMVGRHGEWKQVTLLEGRQQGKGLVVRLEHLSDRDIARQY
;
A
#
# COMPACT_ATOMS: atom_id res chain seq x y z
N MET A 1 9.35 -9.60 38.30
CA MET A 1 10.25 -10.46 37.49
C MET A 1 9.55 -10.67 36.16
N GLU A 2 10.18 -10.17 35.13
CA GLU A 2 9.63 -9.77 33.83
C GLU A 2 10.06 -10.77 32.78
N THR A 3 9.10 -11.54 32.27
CA THR A 3 9.16 -12.17 30.94
C THR A 3 7.79 -12.76 30.63
N PRO A 4 7.04 -12.21 29.66
CA PRO A 4 6.25 -13.03 28.76
C PRO A 4 7.09 -13.32 27.52
N ALA A 5 7.21 -14.62 27.26
CA ALA A 5 7.91 -15.22 26.16
C ALA A 5 7.45 -14.66 24.80
N ASP A 6 8.46 -14.29 24.01
CA ASP A 6 8.44 -14.16 22.57
C ASP A 6 7.69 -15.33 21.91
N SER A 7 6.81 -15.02 20.96
CA SER A 7 6.27 -15.98 19.99
C SER A 7 6.21 -15.32 18.60
N LYS A 8 7.41 -15.03 18.06
CA LYS A 8 7.97 -15.65 16.84
C LYS A 8 6.93 -16.10 15.79
N ALA A 9 6.91 -15.67 14.53
CA ALA A 9 7.91 -15.12 13.60
C ALA A 9 7.14 -14.34 12.51
N ALA A 10 7.62 -13.29 11.86
CA ALA A 10 8.98 -12.87 11.59
C ALA A 10 9.14 -11.39 11.95
N SER A 11 10.38 -10.94 12.04
CA SER A 11 10.77 -9.54 11.88
C SER A 11 9.82 -8.79 10.95
N ASN A 12 8.85 -8.07 11.53
CA ASN A 12 7.90 -7.26 10.78
C ASN A 12 8.61 -5.97 10.36
N GLN A 13 9.73 -6.11 9.64
CA GLN A 13 10.37 -5.06 8.88
C GLN A 13 9.39 -4.67 7.78
N ARG A 14 8.37 -3.90 8.16
CA ARG A 14 7.45 -3.27 7.24
C ARG A 14 8.26 -2.21 6.52
N VAL A 15 8.74 -2.56 5.33
CA VAL A 15 9.47 -1.63 4.49
C VAL A 15 8.45 -0.74 3.81
N ILE A 16 8.49 0.55 4.12
CA ILE A 16 7.68 1.54 3.43
C ILE A 16 8.28 1.74 2.04
N ILE A 17 7.75 0.99 1.07
CA ILE A 17 8.14 1.07 -0.34
C ILE A 17 7.56 2.30 -1.05
N GLY A 18 6.57 2.94 -0.44
CA GLY A 18 5.93 4.13 -1.00
C GLY A 18 4.91 4.77 -0.06
N LYS A 19 4.37 5.91 -0.48
CA LYS A 19 3.31 6.65 0.23
C LYS A 19 2.15 6.93 -0.71
N ILE A 20 0.93 6.75 -0.24
CA ILE A 20 -0.27 7.19 -0.96
C ILE A 20 -0.37 8.71 -0.84
N CYS A 21 -0.38 9.38 -1.99
CA CYS A 21 -0.47 10.83 -2.10
C CYS A 21 -1.94 11.29 -2.24
N GLY A 22 -2.82 10.40 -2.70
CA GLY A 22 -4.24 10.68 -2.84
C GLY A 22 -4.92 9.76 -3.84
N ILE A 23 -6.21 9.99 -4.06
CA ILE A 23 -7.03 9.22 -4.99
C ILE A 23 -6.87 9.82 -6.40
N TYR A 24 -6.74 8.95 -7.39
CA TYR A 24 -6.63 9.30 -8.80
C TYR A 24 -7.93 8.92 -9.52
N GLY A 25 -8.68 9.92 -9.98
CA GLY A 25 -9.95 9.69 -10.68
C GLY A 25 -11.06 9.07 -9.79
N ILE A 26 -12.06 8.48 -10.44
CA ILE A 26 -13.26 7.92 -9.79
C ILE A 26 -13.28 6.38 -9.78
N ALA A 27 -12.42 5.73 -10.57
CA ALA A 27 -12.38 4.28 -10.71
C ALA A 27 -11.50 3.59 -9.65
N GLY A 28 -11.34 4.22 -8.48
CA GLY A 28 -10.62 3.57 -7.38
C GLY A 28 -9.09 3.56 -7.47
N TRP A 29 -8.51 4.39 -8.34
CA TRP A 29 -7.04 4.46 -8.42
C TRP A 29 -6.50 5.30 -7.28
N LEU A 30 -5.32 4.95 -6.80
CA LEU A 30 -4.57 5.68 -5.80
C LEU A 30 -3.24 6.10 -6.40
N LYS A 31 -2.94 7.38 -6.30
CA LYS A 31 -1.62 7.92 -6.62
C LYS A 31 -0.68 7.58 -5.47
N ILE A 32 0.35 6.81 -5.78
CA ILE A 32 1.41 6.47 -4.85
C ILE A 32 2.73 7.08 -5.32
N LEU A 33 3.53 7.48 -4.34
CA LEU A 33 4.90 7.89 -4.52
C LEU A 33 5.78 6.73 -4.05
N SER A 34 6.44 6.04 -4.99
CA SER A 34 7.36 4.97 -4.65
C SER A 34 8.72 5.54 -4.26
N TYR A 35 9.29 4.98 -3.21
CA TYR A 35 10.67 5.20 -2.79
C TYR A 35 11.61 4.09 -3.29
N THR A 36 11.10 3.07 -3.99
CA THR A 36 11.92 2.00 -4.57
C THR A 36 12.67 2.46 -5.82
N ARG A 37 13.82 1.84 -6.08
CA ARG A 37 14.55 1.96 -7.34
C ARG A 37 14.76 0.56 -7.92
N PRO A 38 14.21 0.23 -9.11
CA PRO A 38 13.33 1.05 -9.95
C PRO A 38 11.92 1.20 -9.34
N ARG A 39 11.30 2.37 -9.57
CA ARG A 39 10.05 2.80 -8.93
C ARG A 39 8.84 1.91 -9.26
N GLU A 40 8.89 1.23 -10.40
CA GLU A 40 7.91 0.26 -10.89
C GLU A 40 7.92 -1.08 -10.12
N ASN A 41 8.99 -1.37 -9.37
CA ASN A 41 9.06 -2.62 -8.61
C ASN A 41 7.97 -2.74 -7.54
N ILE A 42 7.34 -1.61 -7.16
CA ILE A 42 6.16 -1.60 -6.28
C ILE A 42 4.98 -2.42 -6.84
N PHE A 43 4.88 -2.58 -8.17
CA PHE A 43 3.81 -3.33 -8.82
C PHE A 43 4.00 -4.84 -8.76
N ASN A 44 5.23 -5.32 -8.54
CA ASN A 44 5.50 -6.75 -8.35
C ASN A 44 4.96 -7.26 -7.00
N TYR A 45 4.59 -6.36 -6.09
CA TYR A 45 3.98 -6.70 -4.81
C TYR A 45 2.46 -6.78 -4.95
N GLN A 46 1.97 -8.00 -5.14
CA GLN A 46 0.54 -8.27 -5.32
C GLN A 46 -0.27 -8.12 -4.02
N ARG A 47 0.37 -8.35 -2.86
CA ARG A 47 -0.24 -8.17 -1.54
C ARG A 47 0.54 -7.09 -0.79
N VAL A 48 -0.10 -5.97 -0.53
CA VAL A 48 0.50 -4.83 0.17
C VAL A 48 -0.30 -4.51 1.43
N MET A 49 0.36 -3.88 2.40
CA MET A 49 -0.31 -3.36 3.58
C MET A 49 -0.42 -1.85 3.44
N VAL A 50 -1.64 -1.34 3.57
CA VAL A 50 -1.88 0.10 3.60
C VAL A 50 -2.17 0.50 5.03
N GLY A 51 -1.36 1.42 5.55
CA GLY A 51 -1.47 1.95 6.90
C GLY A 51 -2.06 3.35 6.91
N ARG A 52 -3.17 3.56 7.63
CA ARG A 52 -3.74 4.88 7.88
C ARG A 52 -4.13 5.01 9.35
N HIS A 53 -3.71 6.09 10.01
CA HIS A 53 -4.04 6.39 11.42
C HIS A 53 -3.71 5.26 12.42
N GLY A 54 -2.68 4.46 12.13
CA GLY A 54 -2.29 3.32 12.98
C GLY A 54 -2.99 2.01 12.65
N GLU A 55 -4.03 2.03 11.82
CA GLU A 55 -4.66 0.83 11.26
C GLU A 55 -3.93 0.41 10.00
N TRP A 56 -3.41 -0.82 10.00
CA TRP A 56 -2.83 -1.47 8.83
C TRP A 56 -3.82 -2.46 8.27
N LYS A 57 -4.23 -2.25 7.02
CA LYS A 57 -5.13 -3.15 6.31
C LYS A 57 -4.37 -3.81 5.16
N GLN A 58 -4.46 -5.13 5.11
CA GLN A 58 -3.89 -5.89 4.00
C GLN A 58 -4.83 -5.79 2.81
N VAL A 59 -4.29 -5.39 1.67
CA VAL A 59 -5.04 -5.19 0.44
C VAL A 59 -4.28 -5.79 -0.74
N THR A 60 -5.03 -6.28 -1.72
CA THR A 60 -4.46 -6.86 -2.93
C THR A 60 -4.29 -5.75 -3.96
N LEU A 61 -3.11 -5.61 -4.54
CA LEU A 61 -2.88 -4.74 -5.68
C LEU A 61 -3.41 -5.45 -6.93
N LEU A 62 -4.53 -4.94 -7.48
CA LEU A 62 -5.12 -5.46 -8.70
C LEU A 62 -4.33 -5.03 -9.92
N GLU A 63 -3.97 -3.76 -9.97
CA GLU A 63 -3.34 -3.17 -11.13
C GLU A 63 -2.44 -2.01 -10.73
N GLY A 64 -1.40 -1.76 -11.50
CA GLY A 64 -0.47 -0.69 -11.21
C GLY A 64 0.20 -0.21 -12.48
N ARG A 65 0.26 1.11 -12.66
CA ARG A 65 0.87 1.72 -13.83
C ARG A 65 1.66 2.96 -13.46
N GLN A 66 2.75 3.16 -14.18
CA GLN A 66 3.52 4.39 -14.10
C GLN A 66 2.79 5.49 -14.88
N GLN A 67 2.62 6.65 -14.26
CA GLN A 67 2.00 7.83 -14.88
C GLN A 67 2.95 9.01 -14.75
N GLY A 68 3.74 9.22 -15.81
CA GLY A 68 4.74 10.28 -15.89
C GLY A 68 5.81 10.16 -14.80
N LYS A 69 5.78 11.08 -13.83
CA LYS A 69 6.71 11.08 -12.68
C LYS A 69 6.18 10.34 -11.45
N GLY A 70 4.91 9.97 -11.44
CA GLY A 70 4.26 9.27 -10.34
C GLY A 70 3.87 7.84 -10.71
N LEU A 71 3.33 7.13 -9.73
CA LEU A 71 2.80 5.79 -9.90
C LEU A 71 1.34 5.81 -9.44
N VAL A 72 0.49 5.05 -10.11
CA VAL A 72 -0.89 4.86 -9.70
C VAL A 72 -1.17 3.37 -9.58
N VAL A 73 -1.88 3.00 -8.53
CA VAL A 73 -2.26 1.62 -8.24
C VAL A 73 -3.76 1.53 -8.04
N ARG A 74 -4.33 0.38 -8.39
CA ARG A 74 -5.70 0.02 -8.09
C ARG A 74 -5.64 -1.15 -7.13
N LEU A 75 -6.33 -1.02 -6.00
CA LEU A 75 -6.38 -2.06 -4.99
C LEU A 75 -7.74 -2.76 -5.07
N GLU A 76 -7.76 -4.03 -4.70
CA GLU A 76 -8.96 -4.83 -4.54
C GLU A 76 -9.80 -4.21 -3.42
N HIS A 77 -11.13 -4.25 -3.57
CA HIS A 77 -12.08 -3.54 -2.70
C HIS A 77 -12.07 -2.00 -2.77
N LEU A 78 -11.21 -1.35 -3.58
CA LEU A 78 -11.23 0.11 -3.76
C LEU A 78 -11.97 0.59 -5.01
N SER A 79 -12.91 -0.18 -5.55
CA SER A 79 -13.70 0.24 -6.74
C SER A 79 -14.60 1.45 -6.48
N ASP A 80 -14.82 1.80 -5.22
CA ASP A 80 -15.69 2.89 -4.79
C ASP A 80 -14.88 4.06 -4.19
N ARG A 81 -15.18 5.28 -4.66
CA ARG A 81 -14.53 6.53 -4.23
C ARG A 81 -14.61 6.74 -2.71
N ASP A 82 -15.66 6.24 -2.07
CA ASP A 82 -15.84 6.33 -0.62
C ASP A 82 -14.84 5.45 0.14
N ILE A 83 -14.57 4.24 -0.37
CA ILE A 83 -13.61 3.32 0.22
C ILE A 83 -12.19 3.85 -0.02
N ALA A 84 -11.89 4.37 -1.21
CA ALA A 84 -10.59 5.01 -1.49
C ALA A 84 -10.35 6.24 -0.59
N ARG A 85 -11.39 6.90 -0.08
CA ARG A 85 -11.32 7.98 0.90
C ARG A 85 -10.91 7.51 2.28
N GLN A 86 -11.04 6.22 2.58
CA GLN A 86 -10.67 5.61 3.85
C GLN A 86 -9.20 5.17 3.94
N TYR A 87 -8.44 5.22 2.84
CA TYR A 87 -7.03 4.80 2.79
C TYR A 87 -6.10 5.98 2.46
#